data_AF-A0A6U5CUH2-F1
#
_entry.id   AF-A0A6U5CUH2-F1
#
_cell.length_a   1.000
_cell.length_b   1.000
_cell.length_c   1.000
_cell.angle_alpha   90.00
_cell.angle_beta   90.00
_cell.angle_gamma   90.00
#
_symmetry.space_group_name_H-M   'P 1'
#
loop_
_entity.id
_entity.type
_entity.pdbx_description
1 polymer ?
#
loop_
_entity_poly.entity_id
_entity_poly.type
_entity_poly.pdbx_seq_one_letter_code
_entity_poly.pdbx_strand_id
1 'polypeptide(L)'
;CSWSCAAAGPAAAAAEPVARRTRDDIVDAAPRLAAHIKSPAKFAKVAAMAASLLEDGKITLANSSAFFEVLAAGLDSASAARIHAERVAFRRLYGAAVARGGTFPPHLQGTLRMYECRVLYQLNLLSKDPEQFSRATKAVRQRMHQLPCRSASDEPPLRPGQWREYLPEGQRPAWCNAIFECLTTAITHQSKYSWASADTWSLVKLAHQRLHNFTDAQQAELVKWDTQRKSSARDAARHSTAPLPMGRPQ
;
A
#
# COMPACT_ATOMS: atom_id res chain seq x y z
N CYS A 1 -20.99 -56.00 66.31
CA CYS A 1 -20.84 -54.62 66.83
C CYS A 1 -19.34 -54.36 67.01
N SER A 2 -18.68 -53.90 65.94
CA SER A 2 -18.48 -52.49 65.59
C SER A 2 -17.21 -51.94 66.24
N TRP A 3 -16.12 -51.99 65.47
CA TRP A 3 -14.97 -51.12 65.63
C TRP A 3 -15.29 -49.75 65.06
N SER A 4 -14.78 -48.69 65.68
CA SER A 4 -14.42 -47.48 64.95
C SER A 4 -13.21 -46.82 65.61
N CYS A 5 -12.12 -46.81 64.85
CA CYS A 5 -10.87 -46.11 65.14
C CYS A 5 -10.90 -44.67 64.63
N ALA A 6 -10.01 -43.89 65.22
CA ALA A 6 -9.72 -42.47 65.02
C ALA A 6 -9.21 -42.09 63.61
N ALA A 7 -9.27 -40.80 63.27
CA ALA A 7 -8.09 -39.90 63.30
C ALA A 7 -8.18 -38.72 62.30
N ALA A 8 -7.75 -37.56 62.81
CA ALA A 8 -7.01 -36.47 62.17
C ALA A 8 -7.18 -36.20 60.66
N GLY A 9 -7.73 -35.03 60.33
CA GLY A 9 -7.66 -34.45 58.99
C GLY A 9 -6.39 -33.62 58.77
N PRO A 10 -5.89 -33.58 57.51
CA PRO A 10 -5.08 -32.46 57.06
C PRO A 10 -5.59 -31.82 55.75
N ALA A 11 -5.49 -30.49 55.75
CA ALA A 11 -5.14 -29.59 54.66
C ALA A 11 -5.59 -29.94 53.22
N ALA A 12 -6.64 -29.24 52.75
CA ALA A 12 -6.87 -29.04 51.32
C ALA A 12 -6.27 -27.68 50.90
N ALA A 13 -5.08 -27.73 50.30
CA ALA A 13 -4.46 -26.60 49.63
C ALA A 13 -5.34 -26.18 48.43
N ALA A 14 -5.75 -24.92 48.42
CA ALA A 14 -6.38 -24.28 47.27
C ALA A 14 -5.36 -24.20 46.13
N ALA A 15 -5.55 -25.01 45.09
CA ALA A 15 -4.84 -24.87 43.84
C ALA A 15 -5.56 -23.81 42.98
N GLU A 16 -4.99 -22.60 42.92
CA GLU A 16 -5.34 -21.63 41.88
C GLU A 16 -5.01 -22.20 40.49
N PRO A 17 -5.85 -21.95 39.46
CA PRO A 17 -5.56 -22.39 38.11
C PRO A 17 -4.39 -21.56 37.56
N VAL A 18 -3.21 -22.18 37.46
CA VAL A 18 -2.09 -21.67 36.66
C VAL A 18 -2.59 -21.53 35.22
N ALA A 19 -2.89 -20.30 34.82
CA ALA A 19 -3.17 -19.96 33.43
C ALA A 19 -1.96 -20.39 32.58
N ARG A 20 -2.06 -21.56 31.94
CA ARG A 20 -1.15 -21.95 30.85
C ARG A 20 -1.28 -20.88 29.78
N ARG A 21 -0.36 -19.91 29.78
CA ARG A 21 -0.12 -19.09 28.60
C ARG A 21 0.33 -20.03 27.50
N THR A 22 -0.59 -20.41 26.62
CA THR A 22 -0.24 -21.00 25.33
C THR A 22 0.63 -19.98 24.62
N ARG A 23 1.94 -20.21 24.59
CA ARG A 23 2.85 -19.39 23.79
C ARG A 23 2.39 -19.45 22.34
N ASP A 24 2.21 -18.29 21.73
CA ASP A 24 1.93 -18.20 20.32
C ASP A 24 3.27 -18.03 19.60
N ASP A 25 3.69 -19.07 18.88
CA ASP A 25 4.96 -19.10 18.16
C ASP A 25 5.11 -17.92 17.18
N ILE A 26 4.01 -17.38 16.64
CA ILE A 26 4.04 -16.22 15.74
C ILE A 26 4.37 -14.96 16.51
N VAL A 27 3.76 -14.78 17.69
CA VAL A 27 4.03 -13.61 18.56
C VAL A 27 5.48 -13.64 19.03
N ASP A 28 5.97 -14.80 19.43
CA ASP A 28 7.36 -14.96 19.90
C ASP A 28 8.38 -14.80 18.76
N ALA A 29 8.05 -15.24 17.54
CA ALA A 29 8.93 -15.14 16.38
C ALA A 29 8.92 -13.75 15.70
N ALA A 30 7.83 -12.99 15.81
CA ALA A 30 7.62 -11.75 15.06
C ALA A 30 8.79 -10.74 15.18
N PRO A 31 9.37 -10.45 16.36
CA PRO A 31 10.50 -9.52 16.46
C PRO A 31 11.72 -9.97 15.67
N ARG A 32 12.00 -11.27 15.66
CA ARG A 32 13.12 -11.86 14.90
C ARG A 32 12.86 -11.79 13.40
N LEU A 33 11.62 -12.03 12.98
CA LEU A 33 11.22 -11.90 11.58
C LEU A 33 11.31 -10.45 11.10
N ALA A 34 10.84 -9.51 11.91
CA ALA A 34 10.93 -8.07 11.64
C ALA A 34 12.38 -7.59 11.52
N ALA A 35 13.30 -8.11 12.35
CA ALA A 35 14.72 -7.81 12.20
C ALA A 35 15.33 -8.42 10.92
N HIS A 36 14.97 -9.66 10.59
CA HIS A 36 15.53 -10.35 9.43
C HIS A 36 15.00 -9.83 8.09
N ILE A 37 13.72 -9.46 8.01
CA ILE A 37 13.14 -8.94 6.77
C ILE A 37 13.78 -7.61 6.37
N LYS A 38 14.33 -6.85 7.33
CA LYS A 38 15.06 -5.61 7.04
C LYS A 38 16.39 -5.81 6.32
N SER A 39 16.93 -7.02 6.31
CA SER A 39 18.20 -7.33 5.64
C SER A 39 17.95 -7.71 4.17
N PRO A 40 18.53 -7.00 3.19
CA PRO A 40 18.35 -7.33 1.76
C PRO A 40 18.73 -8.78 1.43
N ALA A 41 19.81 -9.28 2.04
CA ALA A 41 20.27 -10.67 1.84
C ALA A 41 19.27 -11.73 2.34
N LYS A 42 18.41 -11.38 3.30
CA LYS A 42 17.42 -12.29 3.90
C LYS A 42 15.99 -12.00 3.47
N PHE A 43 15.73 -10.83 2.85
CA PHE A 43 14.40 -10.34 2.53
C PHE A 43 13.57 -11.38 1.79
N ALA A 44 14.05 -11.87 0.63
CA ALA A 44 13.30 -12.79 -0.21
C ALA A 44 12.89 -14.08 0.53
N LYS A 45 13.80 -14.65 1.33
CA LYS A 45 13.52 -15.88 2.11
C LYS A 45 12.51 -15.63 3.22
N VAL A 46 12.68 -14.54 3.97
CA VAL A 46 11.79 -14.18 5.09
C VAL A 46 10.41 -13.79 4.58
N ALA A 47 10.33 -13.01 3.49
CA ALA A 47 9.09 -12.63 2.85
C ALA A 47 8.32 -13.84 2.31
N ALA A 48 9.01 -14.82 1.70
CA ALA A 48 8.37 -16.05 1.23
C ALA A 48 7.77 -16.86 2.39
N MET A 49 8.50 -17.00 3.49
CA MET A 49 8.00 -17.69 4.69
C MET A 49 6.83 -16.94 5.33
N ALA A 50 6.94 -15.61 5.48
CA ALA A 50 5.86 -14.79 6.02
C ALA A 50 4.60 -14.84 5.13
N ALA A 51 4.76 -14.89 3.81
CA ALA A 51 3.64 -15.11 2.88
C ALA A 51 2.98 -16.48 3.10
N SER A 52 3.78 -17.54 3.24
CA SER A 52 3.25 -18.88 3.55
C SER A 52 2.46 -18.91 4.86
N LEU A 53 2.90 -18.22 5.93
CA LEU A 53 2.13 -18.13 7.18
C LEU A 53 0.72 -17.52 6.97
N LEU A 54 0.60 -16.55 6.06
CA LEU A 54 -0.70 -15.95 5.70
C LEU A 54 -1.54 -16.89 4.83
N GLU A 55 -0.93 -17.49 3.82
CA GLU A 55 -1.56 -18.41 2.86
C GLU A 55 -2.09 -19.67 3.57
N ASP A 56 -1.31 -20.22 4.51
CA ASP A 56 -1.65 -21.39 5.32
C ASP A 56 -2.64 -21.07 6.45
N GLY A 57 -3.07 -19.81 6.57
CA GLY A 57 -4.04 -19.37 7.56
C GLY A 57 -3.56 -19.41 9.01
N LYS A 58 -2.23 -19.41 9.24
CA LYS A 58 -1.64 -19.41 10.58
C LYS A 58 -1.80 -18.07 11.30
N ILE A 59 -1.97 -16.99 10.53
CA ILE A 59 -2.25 -15.66 11.08
C ILE A 59 -3.73 -15.56 11.45
N THR A 60 -3.99 -15.35 12.73
CA THR A 60 -5.30 -15.18 13.35
C THR A 60 -5.45 -13.78 13.93
N LEU A 61 -6.65 -13.39 14.33
CA LEU A 61 -6.86 -12.07 14.95
C LEU A 61 -5.97 -11.87 16.21
N ALA A 62 -5.73 -12.94 16.98
CA ALA A 62 -4.94 -12.90 18.20
C ALA A 62 -3.44 -12.60 17.98
N ASN A 63 -2.86 -13.02 16.85
CA ASN A 63 -1.43 -12.82 16.55
C ASN A 63 -1.17 -11.87 15.38
N SER A 64 -2.21 -11.43 14.69
CA SER A 64 -2.13 -10.53 13.53
C SER A 64 -1.39 -9.24 13.82
N SER A 65 -1.53 -8.65 15.02
CA SER A 65 -0.83 -7.41 15.40
C SER A 65 0.68 -7.60 15.43
N ALA A 66 1.18 -8.68 16.06
CA ALA A 66 2.61 -8.99 16.09
C ALA A 66 3.14 -9.29 14.67
N PHE A 67 2.38 -10.06 13.89
CA PHE A 67 2.74 -10.31 12.49
C PHE A 67 2.77 -9.02 11.65
N PHE A 68 1.89 -8.05 11.94
CA PHE A 68 1.85 -6.78 11.22
C PHE A 68 3.16 -5.98 11.39
N GLU A 69 3.86 -6.13 12.51
CA GLU A 69 5.19 -5.53 12.71
C GLU A 69 6.21 -6.06 11.68
N VAL A 70 6.08 -7.32 11.26
CA VAL A 70 6.91 -7.92 10.20
C VAL A 70 6.61 -7.26 8.85
N LEU A 71 5.33 -7.01 8.54
CA LEU A 71 4.92 -6.28 7.33
C LEU A 71 5.46 -4.85 7.35
N ALA A 72 5.30 -4.14 8.47
CA ALA A 72 5.82 -2.78 8.64
C ALA A 72 7.35 -2.73 8.46
N ALA A 73 8.07 -3.66 9.11
CA ALA A 73 9.52 -3.76 9.00
C ALA A 73 9.99 -4.04 7.57
N GLY A 74 9.28 -4.89 6.83
CA GLY A 74 9.58 -5.18 5.43
C GLY A 74 9.27 -4.02 4.48
N LEU A 75 8.45 -3.06 4.90
CA LEU A 75 8.17 -1.86 4.13
C LEU A 75 9.28 -0.81 4.32
N ASP A 76 9.73 -0.63 5.57
CA ASP A 76 10.78 0.32 5.93
C ASP A 76 12.13 -0.02 5.30
N SER A 77 12.37 -1.31 5.02
CA SER A 77 13.65 -1.78 4.50
C SER A 77 13.89 -1.51 3.01
N ALA A 78 12.97 -0.86 2.31
CA ALA A 78 13.10 -0.62 0.88
C ALA A 78 12.50 0.71 0.39
N SER A 79 13.35 1.57 -0.16
CA SER A 79 12.98 2.62 -1.11
C SER A 79 14.23 2.96 -1.95
N ALA A 80 14.26 2.74 -3.26
CA ALA A 80 13.63 3.62 -4.26
C ALA A 80 13.00 2.85 -5.46
N ALA A 81 11.76 2.37 -5.30
CA ALA A 81 11.00 1.57 -6.29
C ALA A 81 11.49 0.11 -6.47
N ARG A 82 11.82 -0.52 -5.33
CA ARG A 82 12.01 -1.97 -5.09
C ARG A 82 12.81 -2.72 -6.16
N ILE A 83 14.04 -3.04 -5.74
CA ILE A 83 15.07 -3.78 -6.47
C ILE A 83 14.42 -4.87 -7.31
N HIS A 84 14.75 -4.91 -8.60
CA HIS A 84 14.11 -5.83 -9.55
C HIS A 84 14.04 -7.27 -9.02
N ALA A 85 15.10 -7.73 -8.34
CA ALA A 85 15.22 -9.05 -7.72
C ALA A 85 14.18 -9.34 -6.62
N GLU A 86 13.74 -8.32 -5.88
CA GLU A 86 12.87 -8.48 -4.71
C GLU A 86 11.38 -8.31 -5.05
N ARG A 87 11.05 -7.83 -6.25
CA ARG A 87 9.67 -7.50 -6.64
C ARG A 87 8.72 -8.69 -6.51
N VAL A 88 9.19 -9.90 -6.83
CA VAL A 88 8.39 -11.13 -6.70
C VAL A 88 8.07 -11.41 -5.24
N ALA A 89 9.06 -11.31 -4.36
CA ALA A 89 8.87 -11.51 -2.92
C ALA A 89 7.93 -10.44 -2.32
N PHE A 90 8.07 -9.17 -2.71
CA PHE A 90 7.13 -8.11 -2.34
C PHE A 90 5.70 -8.40 -2.80
N ARG A 91 5.51 -8.76 -4.08
CA ARG A 91 4.16 -9.07 -4.60
C ARG A 91 3.52 -10.22 -3.83
N ARG A 92 4.28 -11.29 -3.56
CA ARG A 92 3.76 -12.45 -2.85
C ARG A 92 3.37 -12.10 -1.41
N LEU A 93 4.28 -11.50 -0.64
CA LEU A 93 4.02 -11.17 0.77
C LEU A 93 2.83 -10.23 0.95
N TYR A 94 2.84 -9.09 0.27
CA TYR A 94 1.78 -8.09 0.43
C TYR A 94 0.50 -8.47 -0.30
N GLY A 95 0.58 -9.24 -1.39
CA GLY A 95 -0.58 -9.84 -2.04
C GLY A 95 -1.30 -10.80 -1.10
N ALA A 96 -0.56 -11.69 -0.43
CA ALA A 96 -1.11 -12.59 0.58
C ALA A 96 -1.71 -11.81 1.77
N ALA A 97 -1.03 -10.76 2.24
CA ALA A 97 -1.53 -9.95 3.35
C ALA A 97 -2.85 -9.24 3.00
N VAL A 98 -2.93 -8.63 1.81
CA VAL A 98 -4.15 -7.97 1.32
C VAL A 98 -5.29 -8.97 1.12
N ALA A 99 -5.00 -10.14 0.53
CA ALA A 99 -5.99 -11.20 0.35
C ALA A 99 -6.55 -11.72 1.69
N ARG A 100 -5.72 -11.73 2.72
CA ARG A 100 -6.09 -12.10 4.10
C ARG A 100 -6.46 -10.88 4.95
N GLY A 101 -6.77 -9.73 4.36
CA GLY A 101 -7.02 -8.47 5.10
C GLY A 101 -8.03 -8.58 6.24
N GLY A 102 -9.04 -9.47 6.11
CA GLY A 102 -10.04 -9.73 7.14
C GLY A 102 -9.52 -10.38 8.43
N THR A 103 -8.28 -10.91 8.45
CA THR A 103 -7.67 -11.45 9.67
C THR A 103 -7.03 -10.38 10.54
N PHE A 104 -6.84 -9.17 10.00
CA PHE A 104 -6.28 -8.05 10.74
C PHE A 104 -7.39 -7.22 11.40
N PRO A 105 -7.13 -6.63 12.58
CA PRO A 105 -8.08 -5.75 13.24
C PRO A 105 -8.36 -4.50 12.39
N PRO A 106 -9.55 -3.87 12.51
CA PRO A 106 -9.98 -2.77 11.64
C PRO A 106 -8.98 -1.61 11.54
N HIS A 107 -8.30 -1.27 12.63
CA HIS A 107 -7.31 -0.19 12.65
C HIS A 107 -6.07 -0.50 11.79
N LEU A 108 -5.68 -1.77 11.64
CA LEU A 108 -4.56 -2.19 10.78
C LEU A 108 -4.98 -2.38 9.32
N GLN A 109 -6.26 -2.64 9.05
CA GLN A 109 -6.75 -2.76 7.67
C GLN A 109 -6.58 -1.46 6.88
N GLY A 110 -6.75 -0.30 7.51
CA GLY A 110 -6.47 0.99 6.90
C GLY A 110 -5.00 1.13 6.47
N THR A 111 -4.08 0.78 7.37
CA THR A 111 -2.64 0.75 7.10
C THR A 111 -2.28 -0.27 6.02
N LEU A 112 -2.93 -1.44 6.01
CA LEU A 112 -2.74 -2.45 4.97
C LEU A 112 -3.14 -1.96 3.58
N ARG A 113 -4.24 -1.20 3.46
CA ARG A 113 -4.63 -0.55 2.19
C ARG A 113 -3.59 0.48 1.73
N MET A 114 -2.97 1.19 2.67
CA MET A 114 -1.85 2.08 2.34
C MET A 114 -0.64 1.28 1.84
N TYR A 115 -0.36 0.13 2.46
CA TYR A 115 0.72 -0.77 2.02
C TYR A 115 0.40 -1.35 0.63
N GLU A 116 -0.85 -1.70 0.34
CA GLU A 116 -1.29 -2.10 -1.00
C GLU A 116 -0.95 -1.01 -2.05
N CYS A 117 -1.25 0.25 -1.74
CA CYS A 117 -0.93 1.38 -2.60
C CYS A 117 0.58 1.53 -2.80
N ARG A 118 1.32 1.61 -1.69
CA ARG A 118 2.77 1.81 -1.71
C ARG A 118 3.50 0.64 -2.36
N VAL A 119 2.99 -0.58 -2.16
CA VAL A 119 3.64 -1.82 -2.56
C VAL A 119 3.12 -2.32 -3.91
N LEU A 120 1.87 -2.75 -3.99
CA LEU A 120 1.35 -3.47 -5.14
C LEU A 120 1.10 -2.54 -6.33
N TYR A 121 0.49 -1.37 -6.09
CA TYR A 121 0.21 -0.45 -7.20
C TYR A 121 1.51 0.10 -7.80
N GLN A 122 2.48 0.48 -6.97
CA GLN A 122 3.79 0.90 -7.46
C GLN A 122 4.49 -0.20 -8.29
N LEU A 123 4.39 -1.48 -7.92
CA LEU A 123 4.96 -2.58 -8.72
C LEU A 123 4.21 -2.82 -10.03
N ASN A 124 2.91 -2.55 -10.06
CA ASN A 124 2.10 -2.64 -11.27
C ASN A 124 2.35 -1.46 -12.21
N LEU A 125 2.68 -0.27 -11.67
CA LEU A 125 3.15 0.89 -12.44
C LEU A 125 4.55 0.67 -13.07
N LEU A 126 5.28 -0.34 -12.61
CA LEU A 126 6.55 -0.78 -13.21
C LEU A 126 6.35 -1.94 -14.20
N SER A 127 5.11 -2.36 -14.44
CA SER A 127 4.80 -3.45 -15.37
C SER A 127 4.95 -2.98 -16.81
N LYS A 128 5.51 -3.85 -17.65
CA LYS A 128 5.55 -3.65 -19.10
C LYS A 128 4.20 -3.92 -19.77
N ASP A 129 3.25 -4.50 -19.03
CA ASP A 129 1.88 -4.76 -19.47
C ASP A 129 1.02 -3.48 -19.30
N PRO A 130 0.52 -2.88 -20.40
CA PRO A 130 -0.32 -1.69 -20.35
C PRO A 130 -1.60 -1.86 -19.54
N GLU A 131 -2.19 -3.05 -19.51
CA GLU A 131 -3.43 -3.29 -18.76
C GLU A 131 -3.18 -3.28 -17.25
N GLN A 132 -2.10 -3.92 -16.79
CA GLN A 132 -1.67 -3.86 -15.40
C GLN A 132 -1.34 -2.44 -14.98
N PHE A 133 -0.63 -1.69 -15.84
CA PHE A 133 -0.32 -0.29 -15.58
C PHE A 133 -1.61 0.54 -15.45
N SER A 134 -2.53 0.43 -16.40
CA SER A 134 -3.78 1.20 -16.39
C SER A 134 -4.68 0.84 -15.20
N ARG A 135 -4.71 -0.42 -14.77
CA ARG A 135 -5.40 -0.82 -13.53
C ARG A 135 -4.79 -0.15 -12.31
N ALA A 136 -3.45 -0.11 -12.23
CA ALA A 136 -2.76 0.53 -11.12
C ALA A 136 -3.00 2.06 -11.11
N THR A 137 -2.96 2.73 -12.27
CA THR A 137 -3.25 4.17 -12.33
C THR A 137 -4.69 4.47 -11.92
N LYS A 138 -5.68 3.66 -12.32
CA LYS A 138 -7.06 3.78 -11.85
C LYS A 138 -7.18 3.62 -10.33
N ALA A 139 -6.49 2.65 -9.74
CA ALA A 139 -6.49 2.44 -8.30
C ALA A 139 -5.86 3.62 -7.54
N VAL A 140 -4.71 4.14 -8.02
CA VAL A 140 -4.07 5.33 -7.43
C VAL A 140 -4.96 6.57 -7.59
N ARG A 141 -5.63 6.74 -8.74
CA ARG A 141 -6.61 7.80 -8.98
C ARG A 141 -7.76 7.75 -7.98
N GLN A 142 -8.28 6.56 -7.70
CA GLN A 142 -9.34 6.37 -6.71
C GLN A 142 -8.89 6.84 -5.31
N ARG A 143 -7.65 6.51 -4.90
CA ARG A 143 -7.09 7.00 -3.63
C ARG A 143 -6.91 8.51 -3.59
N MET A 144 -6.47 9.12 -4.70
CA MET A 144 -6.39 10.57 -4.79
C MET A 144 -7.76 11.24 -4.66
N HIS A 145 -8.84 10.67 -5.18
CA HIS A 145 -10.19 11.22 -4.98
C HIS A 145 -10.66 11.20 -3.52
N GLN A 146 -10.03 10.41 -2.65
CA GLN A 146 -10.26 10.40 -1.21
C GLN A 146 -9.42 11.46 -0.48
N LEU A 147 -8.64 12.28 -1.19
CA LEU A 147 -8.03 13.50 -0.67
C LEU A 147 -8.90 14.72 -1.02
N PRO A 148 -9.07 15.67 -0.08
CA PRO A 148 -9.84 16.88 -0.33
C PRO A 148 -9.18 17.76 -1.39
N CYS A 149 -9.99 18.45 -2.17
CA CYS A 149 -9.62 19.59 -3.01
C CYS A 149 -9.45 20.85 -2.15
N ARG A 150 -8.70 21.83 -2.67
CA ARG A 150 -8.42 23.07 -1.93
C ARG A 150 -9.70 23.87 -1.67
N SER A 151 -10.59 23.90 -2.65
CA SER A 151 -11.89 24.55 -2.55
C SER A 151 -13.00 23.54 -2.77
N ALA A 152 -14.14 23.76 -2.12
CA ALA A 152 -15.32 22.91 -2.29
C ALA A 152 -15.87 22.97 -3.74
N SER A 153 -15.67 24.08 -4.46
CA SER A 153 -16.06 24.20 -5.87
C SER A 153 -15.23 23.34 -6.83
N ASP A 154 -14.02 22.96 -6.42
CA ASP A 154 -13.15 22.07 -7.21
C ASP A 154 -13.45 20.59 -6.96
N GLU A 155 -14.33 20.27 -6.00
CA GLU A 155 -14.77 18.89 -5.79
C GLU A 155 -15.73 18.47 -6.91
N PRO A 156 -15.58 17.25 -7.47
CA PRO A 156 -16.57 16.68 -8.37
C PRO A 156 -17.98 16.76 -7.78
N PRO A 157 -19.06 16.96 -8.55
CA PRO A 157 -20.41 16.92 -7.99
C PRO A 157 -20.72 15.53 -7.41
N LEU A 158 -21.40 15.50 -6.26
CA LEU A 158 -21.92 14.26 -5.68
C LEU A 158 -23.30 13.95 -6.26
N ARG A 159 -23.63 12.67 -6.39
CA ARG A 159 -25.01 12.26 -6.66
C ARG A 159 -25.87 12.44 -5.39
N PRO A 160 -27.19 12.68 -5.51
CA PRO A 160 -28.08 12.71 -4.36
C PRO A 160 -27.92 11.45 -3.50
N GLY A 161 -27.77 11.63 -2.18
CA GLY A 161 -27.55 10.52 -1.23
C GLY A 161 -26.13 9.93 -1.20
N GLN A 162 -25.20 10.48 -1.98
CA GLN A 162 -23.80 10.05 -1.94
C GLN A 162 -22.99 10.94 -0.99
N TRP A 163 -22.24 10.31 -0.08
CA TRP A 163 -21.27 10.99 0.78
C TRP A 163 -19.86 10.79 0.23
N ARG A 164 -18.99 11.76 0.51
CA ARG A 164 -17.59 11.69 0.13
C ARG A 164 -16.80 11.09 1.29
N GLU A 165 -16.22 9.92 1.07
CA GLU A 165 -15.37 9.26 2.06
C GLU A 165 -13.92 9.71 1.86
N TYR A 166 -13.47 10.64 2.70
CA TYR A 166 -12.09 11.08 2.71
C TYR A 166 -11.21 10.15 3.54
N LEU A 167 -9.91 10.16 3.24
CA LEU A 167 -8.91 9.50 4.06
C LEU A 167 -8.87 10.13 5.47
N PRO A 168 -8.70 9.31 6.53
CA PRO A 168 -8.59 9.80 7.91
C PRO A 168 -7.48 10.83 8.03
N GLU A 169 -7.77 11.97 8.67
CA GLU A 169 -6.87 13.13 8.72
C GLU A 169 -5.48 12.79 9.26
N GLY A 170 -5.42 12.02 10.36
CA GLY A 170 -4.14 11.58 10.95
C GLY A 170 -3.29 10.66 10.06
N GLN A 171 -3.89 10.03 9.03
CA GLN A 171 -3.17 9.16 8.10
C GLN A 171 -2.89 9.84 6.74
N ARG A 172 -3.46 11.01 6.46
CA ARG A 172 -3.32 11.70 5.17
C ARG A 172 -1.86 11.92 4.76
N PRO A 173 -0.92 12.34 5.65
CA PRO A 173 0.47 12.53 5.25
C PRO A 173 1.12 11.23 4.73
N ALA A 174 0.86 10.10 5.39
CA ALA A 174 1.40 8.80 5.00
C ALA A 174 0.81 8.33 3.66
N TRP A 175 -0.49 8.55 3.43
CA TRP A 175 -1.14 8.30 2.15
C TRP A 175 -0.60 9.20 1.03
N CYS A 176 -0.39 10.49 1.29
CA CYS A 176 0.18 11.41 0.32
C CYS A 176 1.59 10.99 -0.08
N ASN A 177 2.42 10.55 0.87
CA ASN A 177 3.73 9.96 0.58
C ASN A 177 3.62 8.72 -0.32
N ALA A 178 2.72 7.78 0.00
CA ALA A 178 2.51 6.58 -0.82
C ALA A 178 2.01 6.89 -2.25
N ILE A 179 1.10 7.86 -2.39
CA ILE A 179 0.61 8.34 -3.69
C ILE A 179 1.74 9.02 -4.46
N PHE A 180 2.53 9.88 -3.80
CA PHE A 180 3.64 10.57 -4.42
C PHE A 180 4.71 9.59 -4.92
N GLU A 181 5.04 8.55 -4.14
CA GLU A 181 5.92 7.47 -4.57
C GLU A 181 5.39 6.72 -5.82
N CYS A 182 4.06 6.54 -5.93
CA CYS A 182 3.43 5.98 -7.12
C CYS A 182 3.55 6.92 -8.33
N LEU A 183 3.34 8.23 -8.14
CA LEU A 183 3.50 9.24 -9.19
C LEU A 183 4.93 9.29 -9.73
N THR A 184 5.92 9.34 -8.84
CA THR A 184 7.35 9.29 -9.21
C THR A 184 7.67 8.05 -10.04
N THR A 185 7.09 6.90 -9.66
CA THR A 185 7.25 5.63 -10.38
C THR A 185 6.62 5.68 -11.76
N ALA A 186 5.39 6.18 -11.88
CA ALA A 186 4.69 6.33 -13.16
C ALA A 186 5.45 7.28 -14.12
N ILE A 187 5.96 8.40 -13.62
CA ILE A 187 6.75 9.37 -14.39
C ILE A 187 8.10 8.79 -14.83
N THR A 188 8.74 7.99 -13.97
CA THR A 188 9.97 7.30 -14.36
C THR A 188 9.68 6.19 -15.39
N HIS A 189 8.49 5.60 -15.37
CA HIS A 189 8.09 4.58 -16.33
C HIS A 189 7.71 5.18 -17.69
N GLN A 190 6.99 6.31 -17.71
CA GLN A 190 6.55 6.95 -18.96
C GLN A 190 7.72 7.42 -19.83
N SER A 191 8.87 7.80 -19.22
CA SER A 191 10.06 8.18 -19.98
C SER A 191 10.65 7.02 -20.79
N LYS A 192 10.32 5.78 -20.42
CA LYS A 192 10.71 4.55 -21.14
C LYS A 192 9.62 4.08 -22.09
N TYR A 193 8.35 4.39 -21.81
CA TYR A 193 7.19 3.85 -22.50
C TYR A 193 6.17 4.95 -22.81
N SER A 194 6.14 5.40 -24.06
CA SER A 194 5.27 6.50 -24.50
C SER A 194 3.78 6.22 -24.27
N TRP A 195 3.35 4.95 -24.39
CA TRP A 195 1.97 4.51 -24.15
C TRP A 195 1.46 4.81 -22.73
N ALA A 196 2.36 4.92 -21.74
CA ALA A 196 2.01 5.21 -20.35
C ALA A 196 1.76 6.70 -20.07
N SER A 197 2.07 7.59 -21.04
CA SER A 197 2.07 9.04 -20.82
C SER A 197 0.67 9.59 -20.52
N ALA A 198 -0.36 9.16 -21.25
CA ALA A 198 -1.72 9.68 -21.07
C ALA A 198 -2.25 9.42 -19.65
N ASP A 199 -2.11 8.17 -19.17
CA ASP A 199 -2.54 7.78 -17.83
C ASP A 199 -1.70 8.48 -16.75
N THR A 200 -0.37 8.57 -16.93
CA THR A 200 0.53 9.27 -16.00
C THR A 200 0.18 10.75 -15.89
N TRP A 201 -0.01 11.43 -17.01
CA TRP A 201 -0.37 12.85 -17.02
C TRP A 201 -1.75 13.13 -16.44
N SER A 202 -2.69 12.20 -16.58
CA SER A 202 -3.96 12.28 -15.87
C SER A 202 -3.77 12.24 -14.35
N LEU A 203 -2.85 11.42 -13.84
CA LEU A 203 -2.53 11.36 -12.41
C LEU A 203 -1.87 12.66 -11.92
N VAL A 204 -0.90 13.19 -12.67
CA VAL A 204 -0.21 14.45 -12.34
C VAL A 204 -1.20 15.61 -12.27
N LYS A 205 -2.11 15.73 -13.24
CA LYS A 205 -3.16 16.75 -13.23
C LYS A 205 -4.02 16.65 -11.97
N LEU A 206 -4.43 15.44 -11.59
CA LEU A 206 -5.28 15.22 -10.42
C LEU A 206 -4.55 15.54 -9.10
N ALA A 207 -3.27 15.15 -9.00
CA ALA A 207 -2.42 15.46 -7.86
C ALA A 207 -2.22 16.98 -7.71
N HIS A 208 -2.03 17.71 -8.81
CA HIS A 208 -1.91 19.16 -8.81
C HIS A 208 -3.18 19.87 -8.33
N GLN A 209 -4.38 19.35 -8.62
CA GLN A 209 -5.63 19.87 -8.05
C GLN A 209 -5.72 19.70 -6.52
N ARG A 210 -4.92 18.79 -5.97
CA ARG A 210 -4.88 18.41 -4.55
C ARG A 210 -3.55 18.80 -3.90
N LEU A 211 -2.83 19.76 -4.48
CA LEU A 211 -1.46 20.13 -4.13
C LEU A 211 -1.26 20.38 -2.63
N HIS A 212 -2.22 21.04 -1.98
CA HIS A 212 -2.18 21.39 -0.56
C HIS A 212 -2.13 20.18 0.41
N ASN A 213 -2.41 18.95 -0.06
CA ASN A 213 -2.28 17.75 0.77
C ASN A 213 -0.83 17.24 0.85
N PHE A 214 0.05 17.71 -0.04
CA PHE A 214 1.42 17.24 -0.17
C PHE A 214 2.39 18.16 0.57
N THR A 215 3.58 17.66 0.91
CA THR A 215 4.63 18.49 1.54
C THR A 215 5.21 19.49 0.53
N ASP A 216 5.78 20.60 0.99
CA ASP A 216 6.31 21.66 0.09
C ASP A 216 7.30 21.11 -0.96
N ALA A 217 8.15 20.16 -0.58
CA ALA A 217 9.06 19.48 -1.49
C ALA A 217 8.32 18.67 -2.58
N GLN A 218 7.27 17.96 -2.20
CA GLN A 218 6.42 17.23 -3.15
C GLN A 218 5.62 18.19 -4.03
N GLN A 219 5.15 19.30 -3.48
CA GLN A 219 4.43 20.32 -4.24
C GLN A 219 5.30 20.93 -5.34
N ALA A 220 6.57 21.24 -5.05
CA ALA A 220 7.51 21.76 -6.04
C ALA A 220 7.69 20.80 -7.22
N GLU A 221 7.86 19.50 -6.98
CA GLU A 221 7.96 18.50 -8.05
C GLU A 221 6.64 18.33 -8.81
N LEU A 222 5.48 18.35 -8.13
CA LEU A 222 4.17 18.29 -8.80
C LEU A 222 3.93 19.49 -9.73
N VAL A 223 4.33 20.70 -9.33
CA VAL A 223 4.25 21.91 -10.17
C VAL A 223 5.14 21.78 -11.40
N LYS A 224 6.37 21.28 -11.23
CA LYS A 224 7.29 20.99 -12.34
C LYS A 224 6.70 19.96 -13.31
N TRP A 225 6.15 18.87 -12.81
CA TRP A 225 5.53 17.83 -13.66
C TRP A 225 4.28 18.34 -14.38
N ASP A 226 3.43 19.15 -13.75
CA ASP A 226 2.27 19.74 -14.43
C ASP A 226 2.69 20.76 -15.51
N THR A 227 3.79 21.49 -15.29
CA THR A 227 4.38 22.37 -16.30
C THR A 227 4.86 21.58 -17.52
N GLN A 228 5.56 20.46 -17.30
CA GLN A 228 5.98 19.55 -18.36
C GLN A 228 4.79 18.95 -19.11
N ARG A 229 3.74 18.53 -18.40
CA ARG A 229 2.49 18.05 -19.01
C ARG A 229 1.88 19.10 -19.94
N LYS A 230 1.82 20.36 -19.50
CA LYS A 230 1.28 21.48 -20.29
C LYS A 230 2.13 21.79 -21.52
N SER A 231 3.46 21.71 -21.44
CA SER A 231 4.31 21.86 -22.63
C SER A 231 4.07 20.74 -23.64
N SER A 232 4.08 19.48 -23.21
CA SER A 232 3.83 18.33 -24.09
C SER A 232 2.46 18.39 -24.77
N ALA A 233 1.42 18.85 -24.07
CA ALA A 233 0.08 19.02 -24.66
C ALA A 233 0.05 20.12 -25.73
N ARG A 234 0.77 21.23 -25.52
CA ARG A 234 0.88 22.31 -26.52
C ARG A 234 1.64 21.85 -27.76
N ASP A 235 2.71 21.08 -27.58
CA ASP A 235 3.49 20.55 -28.69
C ASP A 235 2.66 19.58 -29.53
N ALA A 236 1.91 18.67 -28.89
CA ALA A 236 0.99 17.76 -29.59
C ALA A 236 -0.08 18.52 -30.41
N ALA A 237 -0.65 19.59 -29.86
CA ALA A 237 -1.64 20.41 -30.57
C ALA A 237 -1.06 21.09 -31.82
N ARG A 238 0.18 21.61 -31.76
CA ARG A 238 0.86 22.25 -32.91
C ARG A 238 1.08 21.29 -34.08
N HIS A 239 1.44 20.03 -33.79
CA HIS A 239 1.67 19.03 -34.83
C HIS A 239 0.38 18.51 -35.46
N SER A 240 -0.75 18.57 -34.73
CA SER A 240 -2.06 18.16 -35.26
C SER A 240 -2.72 19.19 -36.18
N THR A 241 -2.30 20.47 -36.12
CA THR A 241 -2.84 21.56 -36.95
C THR A 241 -2.04 21.86 -38.22
N ALA A 242 -1.01 21.08 -38.53
CA ALA A 242 -0.26 21.24 -39.77
C ALA A 242 -1.16 20.88 -40.97
N PRO A 243 -1.37 21.79 -41.94
CA PRO A 243 -2.20 21.51 -43.11
C PRO A 243 -1.61 20.33 -43.90
N LEU A 244 -2.46 19.37 -44.24
CA LEU A 244 -2.09 18.25 -45.11
C LEU A 244 -1.49 18.81 -46.40
N PRO A 245 -0.34 18.29 -46.89
CA PRO A 245 0.21 18.72 -48.15
C PRO A 245 -0.81 18.42 -49.24
N MET A 246 -1.48 19.47 -49.72
CA MET A 246 -2.35 19.40 -50.89
C MET A 246 -1.50 18.88 -52.04
N GLY A 247 -1.75 17.63 -52.44
CA GLY A 247 -1.06 16.98 -53.53
C GLY A 247 -1.13 17.86 -54.77
N ARG A 248 0.04 18.15 -55.36
CA ARG A 248 0.08 18.81 -56.67
C ARG A 248 -0.64 17.91 -57.68
N PRO A 249 -1.67 18.40 -58.39
CA PRO A 249 -2.21 17.65 -59.51
C PRO A 249 -1.10 17.50 -60.57
N GLN A 250 -0.95 16.28 -61.08
CA GLN A 250 -0.14 15.96 -62.25
C GLN A 250 -0.83 16.44 -63.53
#